data_AF-A0A9J5Y0F0-F1
#
_entry.id   AF-A0A9J5Y0F0-F1
#
_cell.length_a   1.000
_cell.length_b   1.000
_cell.length_c   1.000
_cell.angle_alpha   90.00
_cell.angle_beta   90.00
_cell.angle_gamma   90.00
#
_symmetry.space_group_name_H-M   'P 1'
#
loop_
_entity.id
_entity.type
_entity.pdbx_description
1 polymer ?
#
loop_
_entity_poly.entity_id
_entity_poly.type
_entity_poly.pdbx_seq_one_letter_code
_entity_poly.pdbx_strand_id
1 'polypeptide(L)'
;MVIITPTIRIFDRKLLVKDRTILTNVTDNVITTSGTASSPSEGVFLGAEFDQNNNRHAVPLGKLQDVLLFSCFRFKLWVDRSENGKQRK
;
A
#
# COMPACT_ATOMS: atom_id res chain seq x y z
N MET A 1 -18.38 13.48 23.75
CA MET A 1 -17.33 12.87 22.89
C MET A 1 -17.83 12.93 21.46
N VAL A 2 -17.16 13.71 20.60
CA VAL A 2 -17.53 13.83 19.17
C VAL A 2 -16.70 12.80 18.40
N ILE A 3 -17.36 11.92 17.65
CA ILE A 3 -16.66 10.99 16.74
C ILE A 3 -16.57 11.70 15.40
N ILE A 4 -15.33 12.04 14.99
CA ILE A 4 -15.07 12.62 13.69
C ILE A 4 -14.81 11.46 12.73
N THR A 5 -15.73 11.21 11.80
CA THR A 5 -15.54 10.18 10.78
C THR A 5 -14.55 10.70 9.74
N PRO A 6 -13.42 10.02 9.49
CA PRO A 6 -12.49 10.44 8.45
C PRO A 6 -13.16 10.34 7.07
N THR A 7 -12.83 11.28 6.17
CA THR A 7 -13.44 11.32 4.84
C THR A 7 -13.08 10.08 4.03
N ILE A 8 -11.87 9.57 4.20
CA ILE A 8 -11.38 8.35 3.55
C ILE A 8 -11.15 7.28 4.61
N ARG A 9 -11.77 6.10 4.44
CA ARG A 9 -11.65 5.00 5.40
C ARG A 9 -11.87 3.62 4.77
N ILE A 10 -11.29 2.60 5.38
CA ILE A 10 -11.66 1.20 5.12
C ILE A 10 -12.65 0.76 6.20
N PHE A 11 -13.82 0.26 5.79
CA PHE A 11 -14.84 -0.26 6.69
C PHE A 11 -15.60 -1.39 5.98
N ASP A 12 -15.87 -2.50 6.67
CA ASP A 12 -16.61 -3.63 6.12
C ASP A 12 -16.06 -4.11 4.75
N ARG A 13 -14.73 -4.26 4.67
CA ARG A 13 -14.00 -4.65 3.45
C ARG A 13 -14.30 -3.74 2.24
N LYS A 14 -14.61 -2.47 2.48
CA LYS A 14 -14.84 -1.43 1.48
C LYS A 14 -13.97 -0.21 1.75
N LEU A 15 -13.45 0.40 0.69
CA LEU A 15 -12.85 1.72 0.77
C LEU A 15 -13.92 2.76 0.51
N LEU A 16 -14.18 3.63 1.48
CA LEU A 16 -15.13 4.71 1.38
C LEU A 16 -14.43 6.06 1.25
N VAL A 17 -14.97 6.93 0.41
CA VAL A 17 -14.60 8.35 0.28
C VAL A 17 -15.88 9.17 0.36
N LYS A 18 -16.01 10.04 1.37
CA LYS A 18 -17.26 10.79 1.64
C LYS A 18 -18.50 9.88 1.61
N ASP A 19 -18.40 8.74 2.29
CA ASP A 19 -19.40 7.66 2.36
C ASP A 19 -19.77 6.95 1.04
N ARG A 20 -19.07 7.25 -0.05
CA ARG A 20 -19.19 6.52 -1.31
C ARG A 20 -18.20 5.38 -1.34
N THR A 21 -18.68 4.18 -1.64
CA THR A 21 -17.81 3.01 -1.82
C THR A 21 -17.06 3.12 -3.15
N ILE A 22 -15.73 3.12 -3.08
CA ILE A 22 -14.83 3.17 -4.25
C ILE A 22 -14.26 1.78 -4.54
N LEU A 23 -13.77 1.08 -3.51
CA LEU A 23 -13.34 -0.31 -3.62
C LEU A 23 -14.25 -1.22 -2.81
N THR A 24 -14.55 -2.38 -3.36
CA THR A 24 -15.25 -3.49 -2.67
C THR A 24 -14.30 -4.67 -2.51
N ASN A 25 -14.64 -5.61 -1.62
CA ASN A 25 -13.83 -6.81 -1.39
C ASN A 25 -12.35 -6.50 -1.11
N VAL A 26 -12.12 -5.43 -0.31
CA VAL A 26 -10.79 -5.05 0.16
C VAL A 26 -10.22 -6.18 1.01
N THR A 27 -8.95 -6.52 0.78
CA THR A 27 -8.24 -7.58 1.50
C THR A 27 -7.78 -7.07 2.87
N ASP A 28 -7.71 -7.94 3.88
CA ASP A 28 -7.47 -7.53 5.27
C ASP A 28 -6.08 -6.92 5.51
N ASN A 29 -5.10 -7.25 4.68
CA ASN A 29 -3.75 -6.70 4.76
C ASN A 29 -3.59 -5.36 4.02
N VAL A 30 -4.67 -4.78 3.47
CA VAL A 30 -4.65 -3.47 2.81
C VAL A 30 -4.75 -2.38 3.86
N ILE A 31 -3.82 -1.42 3.78
CA ILE A 31 -3.71 -0.30 4.72
C ILE A 31 -3.76 1.04 3.99
N THR A 32 -4.18 2.08 4.71
CA THR A 32 -4.15 3.47 4.25
C THR A 32 -3.08 4.26 4.99
N THR A 33 -2.25 4.99 4.25
CA THR A 33 -1.28 5.94 4.81
C THR A 33 -1.62 7.35 4.36
N SER A 34 -1.68 8.31 5.29
CA SER A 34 -1.98 9.71 4.95
C SER A 34 -0.95 10.28 3.97
N GLY A 35 -1.42 10.94 2.91
CA GLY A 35 -0.58 11.37 1.80
C GLY A 35 0.28 12.61 2.07
N THR A 36 -0.12 13.46 3.02
CA THR A 36 0.57 14.72 3.35
C THR A 36 0.12 15.24 4.72
N ALA A 37 1.01 15.97 5.40
CA ALA A 37 0.69 16.74 6.60
C ALA A 37 0.22 18.18 6.29
N SER A 38 0.25 18.61 5.02
CA SER A 38 0.23 20.04 4.67
C SER A 38 -0.51 20.43 3.37
N SER A 39 -1.23 19.53 2.70
CA SER A 39 -2.01 19.90 1.50
C SER A 39 -3.52 19.97 1.78
N PRO A 40 -4.28 20.90 1.17
CA PRO A 40 -5.74 21.02 1.36
C PRO A 40 -6.54 19.81 0.86
N SER A 41 -5.94 18.97 0.02
CA SER A 41 -6.55 17.74 -0.50
C SER A 41 -6.30 16.59 0.46
N GLU A 42 -7.36 16.13 1.12
CA GLU A 42 -7.37 14.91 1.92
C GLU A 42 -7.19 13.71 0.99
N GLY A 43 -5.94 13.26 0.84
CA GLY A 43 -5.56 12.11 0.03
C GLY A 43 -4.87 11.07 0.90
N VAL A 44 -5.07 9.79 0.57
CA VAL A 44 -4.39 8.67 1.21
C VAL A 44 -3.73 7.79 0.16
N PHE A 45 -2.60 7.21 0.51
CA PHE A 45 -1.99 6.11 -0.22
C PHE A 45 -2.61 4.79 0.25
N LEU A 46 -2.92 3.92 -0.70
CA LEU A 46 -3.31 2.54 -0.44
C LEU A 46 -2.10 1.64 -0.64
N GLY A 47 -1.79 0.85 0.37
CA GLY A 47 -0.73 -0.14 0.33
C GLY A 47 -1.20 -1.46 0.92
N ALA A 48 -0.26 -2.39 1.08
CA ALA A 48 -0.50 -3.59 1.84
C ALA A 48 0.69 -3.88 2.75
N GLU A 49 0.40 -4.45 3.91
CA GLU A 49 1.38 -4.89 4.87
C GLU A 49 1.70 -6.38 4.64
N PHE A 50 2.97 -6.74 4.79
CA PHE A 50 3.47 -8.10 4.61
C PHE A 50 4.49 -8.43 5.69
N ASP A 51 4.33 -9.59 6.33
CA ASP A 51 5.28 -10.08 7.33
C ASP A 51 6.61 -10.56 6.70
N GLN A 52 6.59 -10.88 5.40
CA GLN A 52 7.73 -11.45 4.71
C GLN A 52 8.55 -10.39 3.98
N ASN A 53 9.86 -10.40 4.24
CA ASN A 53 10.85 -9.65 3.48
C ASN A 53 11.10 -10.34 2.12
N ASN A 54 10.22 -10.10 1.16
CA ASN A 54 10.32 -10.61 -0.21
C ASN A 54 10.52 -9.47 -1.21
N ASN A 55 11.20 -9.78 -2.32
CA ASN A 55 11.44 -8.84 -3.42
C ASN A 55 10.32 -8.80 -4.47
N ARG A 56 9.33 -9.67 -4.32
CA ARG A 56 8.15 -9.76 -5.17
C ARG A 56 6.91 -9.91 -4.31
N HIS A 57 6.12 -8.86 -4.24
CA HIS A 57 4.78 -8.86 -3.65
C HIS A 57 3.76 -8.45 -4.71
N ALA A 58 2.70 -9.24 -4.85
CA ALA A 58 1.55 -8.90 -5.68
C ALA A 58 0.30 -9.23 -4.88
N VAL A 59 -0.51 -8.21 -4.60
CA VAL A 59 -1.67 -8.33 -3.71
C VAL A 59 -2.89 -7.65 -4.31
N PRO A 60 -4.06 -8.30 -4.27
CA PRO A 60 -5.31 -7.62 -4.62
C PRO A 60 -5.64 -6.58 -3.56
N LEU A 61 -5.82 -5.33 -3.96
CA LEU A 61 -6.29 -4.24 -3.10
C LEU A 61 -7.81 -4.29 -2.90
N GLY A 62 -8.54 -4.77 -3.91
CA GLY A 62 -10.00 -4.84 -3.94
C GLY A 62 -10.53 -4.69 -5.36
N LYS A 63 -11.84 -4.62 -5.53
CA LYS A 63 -12.51 -4.42 -6.81
C LYS A 63 -12.98 -2.98 -6.98
N LEU A 64 -12.52 -2.32 -8.04
CA LEU A 64 -13.04 -1.06 -8.53
C LEU A 64 -13.98 -1.35 -9.69
N GLN A 65 -15.29 -1.10 -9.53
CA GLN A 65 -16.29 -1.37 -10.58
C GLN A 65 -16.14 -2.79 -11.17
N ASP A 66 -16.10 -3.79 -10.28
CA ASP A 66 -15.89 -5.21 -10.61
C ASP A 66 -14.52 -5.61 -11.19
N VAL A 67 -13.62 -4.66 -11.43
CA VAL A 67 -12.24 -4.92 -11.87
C VAL A 67 -11.31 -5.05 -10.66
N LEU A 68 -10.54 -6.13 -10.60
CA LEU A 68 -9.61 -6.39 -9.52
C LEU A 68 -8.37 -5.48 -9.63
N LEU A 69 -8.23 -4.56 -8.68
CA LEU A 69 -7.09 -3.66 -8.55
C LEU A 69 -5.98 -4.35 -7.74
N PHE A 70 -4.74 -4.28 -8.23
CA PHE A 70 -3.58 -4.88 -7.58
C PHE A 70 -2.54 -3.81 -7.20
N SER A 71 -1.84 -4.06 -6.09
CA SER A 71 -0.55 -3.44 -5.81
C SER A 71 0.55 -4.46 -6.07
N CYS A 72 1.54 -4.07 -6.88
CA CYS A 72 2.66 -4.89 -7.29
C CYS A 72 3.96 -4.21 -6.87
N PHE A 73 4.71 -4.83 -5.97
CA PHE A 73 6.03 -4.38 -5.56
C PHE A 73 7.09 -5.37 -6.06
N ARG A 74 8.00 -4.89 -6.89
CA ARG A 74 9.12 -5.67 -7.42
C ARG A 74 10.37 -4.83 -7.47
N PHE A 75 11.36 -5.16 -6.64
CA PHE A 75 12.69 -4.58 -6.75
C PHE A 75 13.69 -5.67 -7.15
N LYS A 76 14.69 -5.29 -7.95
CA LYS A 76 15.79 -6.19 -8.34
C LYS A 76 17.09 -5.50 -7.97
N LEU A 77 17.75 -5.98 -6.92
CA LEU A 77 19.10 -5.57 -6.56
C LEU A 77 20.08 -6.42 -7.37
N TRP A 78 20.91 -5.75 -8.15
CA TRP A 78 22.08 -6.35 -8.78
C TRP A 78 23.28 -5.88 -7.96
N VAL A 79 23.92 -6.81 -7.27
CA VAL A 79 25.14 -6.49 -6.53
C VAL A 79 26.24 -6.30 -7.54
N ASP A 80 26.86 -5.11 -7.58
CA ASP A 80 28.19 -4.98 -8.15
C ASP A 80 29.15 -5.71 -7.22
N ARG A 81 29.74 -6.80 -7.72
CA ARG A 81 30.77 -7.55 -7.02
C ARG A 81 32.05 -6.71 -7.03
N SER A 82 32.14 -5.70 -6.16
CA SER A 82 33.41 -5.05 -5.88
C SER A 82 34.33 -6.09 -5.23
N GLU A 83 35.31 -6.55 -5.99
CA GLU A 83 36.32 -7.51 -5.58
C GLU A 83 37.36 -6.83 -4.67
N ASN A 84 36.96 -6.42 -3.47
CA ASN A 84 37.89 -5.95 -2.45
C ASN A 84 38.36 -7.16 -1.63
N GLY A 85 39.43 -7.82 -2.11
CA GLY A 85 39.88 -9.04 -1.47
C GLY A 85 41.23 -9.62 -1.89
N LYS A 86 42.24 -8.81 -2.23
CA LYS A 86 43.65 -9.27 -2.21
C LYS A 86 44.60 -8.20 -1.68
N GLN A 87 44.63 -8.04 -0.36
CA GLN A 87 45.88 -7.73 0.34
C GLN A 87 46.68 -9.04 0.38
N ARG A 88 47.64 -9.22 -0.53
CA ARG A 88 48.69 -10.24 -0.39
C ARG A 88 49.93 -9.55 0.16
N LYS A 89 50.43 -10.12 1.25
CA LYS A 89 51.66 -9.76 1.98
C LYS A 89 52.84 -9.51 1.07
#